data_AF-J1FBE1-F1
#
_entry.id   AF-J1FBE1-F1
#
_cell.length_a   1.000
_cell.length_b   1.000
_cell.length_c   1.000
_cell.angle_alpha   90.00
_cell.angle_beta   90.00
_cell.angle_gamma   90.00
#
_symmetry.space_group_name_H-M   'P 1'
#
loop_
_entity.id
_entity.type
_entity.pdbx_description
1 polymer ?
#
loop_
_entity_poly.entity_id
_entity_poly.type
_entity_poly.pdbx_seq_one_letter_code
_entity_poly.pdbx_strand_id
1 'polypeptide(L)'
;MIGRLFASFFGAAMIAASFAYYNYTFAQYNFINFSEWQFFEKRDSFKPTEDEYLIIFYNSKDNSKLKFIRGIKSEVPVLLVDYYQKVDIFSEKNGTKQLRSGTNNMLKIIQRFNIYDLPSAFYIKKQKDELYKQNSDIEVW
;
A
#
# COMPACT_ATOMS: atom_id res chain seq x y z
N MET A 1 29.06 -31.65 30.71
CA MET A 1 29.11 -31.64 29.22
C MET A 1 27.71 -31.58 28.62
N ILE A 2 26.78 -32.46 29.04
CA ILE A 2 25.37 -32.52 28.59
C ILE A 2 24.59 -31.20 28.72
N GLY A 3 24.68 -30.50 29.86
CA GLY A 3 23.95 -29.24 30.05
C GLY A 3 24.32 -28.11 29.07
N ARG A 4 25.57 -28.07 28.59
CA ARG A 4 26.00 -27.09 27.57
C ARG A 4 25.44 -27.42 26.19
N LEU A 5 25.32 -28.71 25.86
CA LEU A 5 24.73 -29.19 24.61
C LEU A 5 23.23 -28.88 24.53
N PHE A 6 22.51 -29.10 25.64
CA PHE A 6 21.10 -28.73 25.76
C PHE A 6 20.92 -27.21 25.73
N ALA A 7 21.76 -26.43 26.41
CA ALA A 7 21.69 -24.97 26.35
C ALA A 7 21.91 -24.43 24.93
N SER A 8 22.87 -24.98 24.17
CA SER A 8 23.05 -24.61 22.75
C SER A 8 21.88 -25.02 21.88
N PHE A 9 21.27 -26.19 22.13
CA PHE A 9 20.09 -26.65 21.41
C PHE A 9 18.88 -25.75 21.68
N PHE A 10 18.57 -25.45 22.95
CA PHE A 10 17.47 -24.56 23.31
C PHE A 10 17.71 -23.13 22.83
N GLY A 11 18.94 -22.63 22.89
CA GLY A 11 19.30 -21.33 22.32
C GLY A 11 19.04 -21.26 20.81
N ALA A 12 19.51 -22.27 20.06
CA ALA A 12 19.25 -22.38 18.63
C ALA A 12 17.75 -22.52 18.32
N ALA A 13 17.02 -23.34 19.09
CA ALA A 13 15.59 -23.54 18.94
C ALA A 13 14.79 -22.26 19.18
N MET A 14 15.14 -21.47 20.21
CA MET A 14 14.49 -20.18 20.46
C MET A 14 14.75 -19.18 19.34
N ILE A 15 15.99 -19.09 18.84
CA ILE A 15 16.32 -18.20 17.71
C ILE A 15 15.52 -18.63 16.46
N ALA A 16 15.47 -19.92 16.17
CA ALA A 16 14.70 -20.45 15.04
C ALA A 16 13.20 -20.17 15.18
N ALA A 17 12.64 -20.33 16.39
CA ALA A 17 11.24 -20.02 16.65
C ALA A 17 10.93 -18.53 16.52
N SER A 18 11.77 -17.65 17.10
CA SER A 18 11.63 -16.20 16.95
C SER A 18 11.75 -15.77 15.48
N PHE A 19 12.67 -16.36 14.73
CA PHE A 19 12.83 -16.10 13.31
C PHE A 19 11.62 -16.58 12.50
N ALA A 20 11.12 -17.79 12.77
CA ALA A 20 9.93 -18.32 12.10
C ALA A 20 8.68 -17.47 12.40
N TYR A 21 8.48 -17.07 13.66
CA TYR A 21 7.39 -16.19 14.07
C TYR A 21 7.48 -14.83 13.39
N TYR A 22 8.66 -14.20 13.39
CA TYR A 22 8.88 -12.93 12.72
C TYR A 22 8.56 -13.00 11.23
N ASN A 23 9.03 -14.04 10.53
CA ASN A 23 8.74 -14.22 9.11
C ASN A 23 7.26 -14.48 8.84
N TYR A 24 6.59 -15.25 9.70
CA TYR A 24 5.16 -15.50 9.60
C TYR A 24 4.36 -14.20 9.73
N THR A 25 4.63 -13.38 10.75
CA THR A 25 3.99 -12.06 10.90
C THR A 25 4.38 -11.12 9.76
N PHE A 26 5.63 -11.15 9.29
CA PHE A 26 6.07 -10.31 8.19
C PHE A 26 5.37 -10.64 6.87
N ALA A 27 5.11 -11.93 6.61
CA ALA A 27 4.38 -12.39 5.43
C ALA A 27 2.91 -11.92 5.40
N GLN A 28 2.33 -11.59 6.55
CA GLN A 28 0.98 -11.02 6.65
C GLN A 28 0.93 -9.55 6.24
N TYR A 29 2.07 -8.84 6.20
CA TYR A 29 2.08 -7.46 5.75
C TYR A 29 1.90 -7.38 4.23
N ASN A 30 1.05 -6.45 3.82
CA ASN A 30 0.89 -6.11 2.42
C ASN A 30 1.90 -5.05 2.01
N PHE A 31 2.46 -5.22 0.83
CA PHE A 31 3.47 -4.34 0.27
C PHE A 31 3.03 -3.89 -1.12
N ILE A 32 3.42 -2.67 -1.47
CA ILE A 32 3.33 -2.11 -2.82
C ILE A 32 4.76 -1.87 -3.27
N ASN A 33 5.16 -2.53 -4.36
CA ASN A 33 6.43 -2.26 -5.00
C ASN A 33 6.18 -1.44 -6.27
N PHE A 34 6.48 -0.15 -6.25
CA PHE A 34 6.24 0.75 -7.40
C PHE A 34 7.15 0.44 -8.60
N SER A 35 8.22 -0.34 -8.40
CA SER A 35 9.08 -0.81 -9.50
C SER A 35 8.47 -1.99 -10.27
N GLU A 36 7.71 -2.84 -9.57
CA GLU A 36 7.04 -4.01 -10.17
C GLU A 36 5.62 -3.65 -10.62
N TRP A 37 4.89 -2.89 -9.80
CA TRP A 37 3.52 -2.47 -10.06
C TRP A 37 3.53 -1.07 -10.62
N GLN A 38 3.63 -0.99 -11.94
CA GLN A 38 3.67 0.28 -12.64
C GLN A 38 2.37 1.06 -12.44
N PHE A 39 2.53 2.26 -11.90
CA PHE A 39 1.51 3.30 -11.89
C PHE A 39 1.92 4.43 -12.83
N PHE A 40 0.93 5.13 -13.37
CA PHE A 40 1.12 6.22 -14.31
C PHE A 40 0.45 7.48 -13.76
N GLU A 41 1.24 8.54 -13.66
CA GLU A 41 0.75 9.90 -13.39
C GLU A 41 0.66 10.61 -14.75
N LYS A 42 -0.56 10.98 -15.17
CA LYS A 42 -0.83 11.45 -16.54
C LYS A 42 -0.25 10.47 -17.57
N ARG A 43 0.79 10.84 -18.33
CA ARG A 43 1.37 10.00 -19.40
C ARG A 43 2.68 9.32 -19.00
N ASP A 44 3.23 9.64 -17.84
CA ASP A 44 4.54 9.18 -17.40
C ASP A 44 4.42 8.17 -16.27
N SER A 45 5.42 7.30 -16.15
CA SER A 45 5.50 6.37 -15.03
C SER A 45 5.69 7.15 -13.72
N PHE A 46 4.79 6.91 -12.78
CA PHE A 46 4.87 7.50 -11.45
C PHE A 46 6.04 6.90 -10.67
N LYS A 47 6.79 7.77 -9.98
CA LYS A 47 7.84 7.38 -9.05
C LYS A 47 7.57 8.00 -7.68
N PRO A 48 7.51 7.20 -6.61
CA PRO A 48 7.26 7.72 -5.27
C PRO A 48 8.52 8.41 -4.73
N THR A 49 8.36 9.62 -4.20
CA THR A 49 9.42 10.48 -3.66
C THR A 49 9.41 10.58 -2.14
N GLU A 50 8.22 10.57 -1.53
CA GLU A 50 8.00 10.77 -0.11
C GLU A 50 8.07 9.46 0.68
N ASP A 51 8.35 9.57 1.99
CA ASP A 51 8.46 8.40 2.86
C ASP A 51 7.11 7.80 3.26
N GLU A 52 6.03 8.57 3.17
CA GLU A 52 4.68 8.14 3.54
C GLU A 52 3.63 8.74 2.61
N TYR A 53 2.62 7.94 2.28
CA TYR A 53 1.51 8.34 1.44
C TYR A 53 0.20 7.80 1.99
N LEU A 54 -0.87 8.56 1.78
CA LEU A 54 -2.23 8.05 1.85
C LEU A 54 -2.65 7.57 0.46
N ILE A 55 -2.92 6.28 0.28
CA ILE A 55 -3.49 5.77 -0.97
C ILE A 55 -5.01 5.70 -0.82
N ILE A 56 -5.72 6.15 -1.84
CA ILE A 56 -7.18 6.06 -1.93
C ILE A 56 -7.56 5.42 -3.25
N PHE A 57 -8.17 4.24 -3.18
CA PHE A 57 -8.83 3.60 -4.30
C PHE A 57 -10.25 4.14 -4.38
N TYR A 58 -10.65 4.58 -5.57
CA TYR A 58 -11.98 5.13 -5.77
C TYR A 58 -12.56 4.75 -7.13
N ASN A 59 -13.85 5.00 -7.28
CA ASN A 59 -14.59 4.82 -8.52
C ASN A 59 -15.01 6.17 -9.07
N SER A 60 -14.43 6.57 -10.20
CA SER A 60 -14.77 7.82 -10.88
C SER A 60 -16.21 7.96 -11.38
N LYS A 61 -16.95 6.85 -11.52
CA LYS A 61 -18.37 6.90 -11.89
C LYS A 61 -19.29 7.17 -10.71
N ASP A 62 -18.82 7.03 -9.48
CA ASP A 62 -19.60 7.32 -8.28
C ASP A 62 -19.46 8.79 -7.87
N ASN A 63 -20.33 9.62 -8.45
CA ASN A 63 -20.36 11.06 -8.18
C ASN A 63 -20.67 11.43 -6.72
N SER A 64 -21.28 10.54 -5.94
CA SER A 64 -21.64 10.83 -4.54
C SER A 64 -20.39 10.83 -3.66
N LYS A 65 -19.52 9.83 -3.84
CA LYS A 65 -18.27 9.63 -3.09
C LYS A 65 -17.15 10.59 -3.53
N LEU A 66 -17.15 11.02 -4.79
CA LEU A 66 -16.16 11.99 -5.31
C LEU A 66 -16.14 13.32 -4.54
N LYS A 67 -17.27 13.77 -3.98
CA LYS A 67 -17.32 15.03 -3.20
C LYS A 67 -16.50 14.94 -1.91
N PHE A 68 -16.53 13.79 -1.24
CA PHE A 68 -15.74 13.55 -0.03
C PHE A 68 -14.25 13.56 -0.34
N ILE A 69 -13.85 12.89 -1.42
CA ILE A 69 -12.44 12.80 -1.84
C ILE A 69 -11.85 14.18 -2.14
N ARG A 70 -12.64 15.10 -2.73
CA ARG A 70 -12.21 16.48 -3.01
C ARG A 70 -11.93 17.32 -1.77
N GLY A 71 -12.56 16.98 -0.64
CA GLY A 71 -12.48 17.73 0.61
C GLY A 71 -11.38 17.25 1.57
N ILE A 72 -10.67 16.17 1.21
CA ILE A 72 -9.66 15.58 2.09
C ILE A 72 -8.52 16.57 2.32
N LYS A 73 -8.21 16.77 3.60
CA LYS A 73 -6.97 17.39 4.05
C LYS A 73 -6.15 16.29 4.70
N SER A 74 -5.02 15.96 4.11
CA SER A 74 -4.06 15.03 4.67
C SER A 74 -2.75 15.75 4.92
N GLU A 75 -2.04 15.36 5.97
CA GLU A 75 -0.69 15.86 6.28
C GLU A 75 0.36 15.25 5.35
N VAL A 76 0.05 14.09 4.77
CA VAL A 76 0.89 13.39 3.79
C VAL A 76 0.30 13.51 2.38
N PRO A 77 1.13 13.43 1.32
CA PRO A 77 0.60 13.43 -0.04
C PRO A 77 -0.32 12.25 -0.30
N VAL A 78 -1.34 12.49 -1.12
CA VAL A 78 -2.41 11.53 -1.38
C VAL A 78 -2.28 10.98 -2.79
N LEU A 79 -2.26 9.66 -2.92
CA LEU A 79 -2.27 8.95 -4.19
C LEU A 79 -3.69 8.45 -4.47
N LEU A 80 -4.35 9.08 -5.44
CA LEU A 80 -5.70 8.75 -5.87
C LEU A 80 -5.63 7.74 -7.02
N VAL A 81 -6.10 6.51 -6.80
CA VAL A 81 -6.09 5.43 -7.79
C VAL A 81 -7.51 5.15 -8.27
N ASP A 82 -7.82 5.52 -9.52
CA ASP A 82 -9.14 5.27 -10.09
C ASP A 82 -9.25 3.85 -10.65
N TYR A 83 -10.26 3.10 -10.18
CA TYR A 83 -10.57 1.78 -10.71
C TYR A 83 -10.99 1.82 -12.19
N TYR A 84 -11.70 2.88 -12.60
CA TYR A 84 -12.14 3.07 -13.99
C TYR A 84 -11.06 3.68 -14.90
N GLN A 85 -9.88 3.98 -14.34
CA GLN A 85 -8.73 4.55 -15.05
C GLN A 85 -9.06 5.83 -15.85
N LYS A 86 -10.09 6.57 -15.43
CA LYS A 86 -10.52 7.79 -16.10
C LYS A 86 -9.57 8.92 -15.72
N VAL A 87 -9.21 9.71 -16.73
CA VAL A 87 -8.17 10.74 -16.63
C VAL A 87 -8.76 12.05 -16.12
N ASP A 88 -8.01 12.74 -15.25
CA ASP A 88 -8.19 14.15 -14.88
C ASP A 88 -9.56 14.54 -14.30
N ILE A 89 -10.03 13.82 -13.27
CA ILE A 89 -11.28 14.17 -12.58
C ILE A 89 -11.04 15.15 -11.43
N PHE A 90 -9.83 15.11 -10.87
CA PHE A 90 -9.37 16.03 -9.84
C PHE A 90 -8.34 16.98 -10.46
N SER A 91 -8.34 18.24 -10.02
CA SER A 91 -7.19 19.11 -10.26
C SER A 91 -6.15 18.75 -9.21
N GLU A 92 -4.87 18.60 -9.58
CA GLU A 92 -3.72 18.34 -8.68
C GLU A 92 -3.48 19.50 -7.71
N LYS A 93 -4.47 19.83 -6.88
CA LYS A 93 -4.37 20.78 -5.79
C LYS A 93 -4.18 20.01 -4.49
N ASN A 94 -3.40 20.58 -3.58
CA ASN A 94 -3.16 20.11 -2.21
C ASN A 94 -2.35 18.80 -2.09
N GLY A 95 -1.32 18.59 -2.91
CA GLY A 95 -0.43 17.42 -2.75
C GLY A 95 -1.09 16.09 -3.14
N THR A 96 -2.17 16.15 -3.92
CA THR A 96 -2.86 14.96 -4.44
C THR A 96 -2.34 14.61 -5.83
N LYS A 97 -2.06 13.33 -6.06
CA LYS A 97 -1.61 12.78 -7.34
C LYS A 97 -2.60 11.74 -7.83
N GLN A 98 -3.07 11.89 -9.07
CA GLN A 98 -3.93 10.90 -9.70
C GLN A 98 -3.08 9.87 -10.43
N LEU A 99 -3.24 8.62 -10.02
CA LEU A 99 -2.53 7.49 -10.56
C LEU A 99 -3.49 6.58 -11.32
N ARG A 100 -2.99 6.04 -12.42
CA ARG A 100 -3.61 4.97 -13.17
C ARG A 100 -2.70 3.75 -13.13
N SER A 101 -3.27 2.57 -13.29
CA SER A 101 -2.48 1.35 -13.40
C SER A 101 -3.13 0.42 -14.42
N GLY A 102 -2.33 -0.42 -15.07
CA GLY A 102 -2.85 -1.44 -15.96
C GLY A 102 -3.76 -2.42 -15.22
N THR A 103 -4.74 -2.99 -15.91
CA THR A 103 -5.77 -3.85 -15.31
C THR A 103 -5.19 -5.01 -14.49
N ASN A 104 -4.13 -5.65 -14.99
CA ASN A 104 -3.47 -6.76 -14.28
C ASN A 104 -2.83 -6.31 -12.96
N ASN A 105 -2.25 -5.11 -12.93
CA ASN A 105 -1.66 -4.55 -11.72
C ASN A 105 -2.76 -4.15 -10.73
N MET A 106 -3.84 -3.51 -11.21
CA MET A 106 -5.01 -3.19 -10.40
C MET A 106 -5.61 -4.43 -9.74
N LEU A 107 -5.78 -5.52 -10.49
CA LEU A 107 -6.31 -6.78 -9.96
C LEU A 107 -5.41 -7.36 -8.85
N LYS A 108 -4.08 -7.38 -9.07
CA LYS A 108 -3.11 -7.82 -8.06
C LYS A 108 -3.19 -6.98 -6.79
N ILE A 109 -3.31 -5.65 -6.94
CA ILE A 109 -3.43 -4.74 -5.80
C ILE A 109 -4.72 -5.03 -5.02
N ILE A 110 -5.86 -5.11 -5.70
CA ILE A 110 -7.15 -5.39 -5.06
C ILE A 110 -7.13 -6.70 -4.29
N GLN A 111 -6.56 -7.75 -4.90
CA GLN A 111 -6.44 -9.06 -4.24
C GLN A 111 -5.44 -9.04 -3.08
N ARG A 112 -4.28 -8.40 -3.25
CA ARG A 112 -3.25 -8.35 -2.20
C ARG A 112 -3.74 -7.58 -0.99
N PHE A 113 -4.44 -6.47 -1.21
CA PHE A 113 -4.93 -5.60 -0.15
C PHE A 113 -6.35 -5.96 0.29
N ASN A 114 -7.03 -6.93 -0.32
CA ASN A 114 -8.42 -7.30 0.00
C ASN A 114 -9.39 -6.09 -0.10
N ILE A 115 -9.27 -5.30 -1.16
CA ILE A 115 -10.12 -4.12 -1.40
C ILE A 115 -11.44 -4.57 -2.02
N TYR A 116 -12.48 -4.72 -1.21
CA TYR A 116 -13.80 -5.17 -1.68
C TYR A 116 -14.82 -4.04 -1.83
N ASP A 117 -14.62 -2.95 -1.11
CA ASP A 117 -15.51 -1.78 -1.11
C ASP A 117 -14.77 -0.53 -1.58
N LEU A 118 -15.49 0.41 -2.19
CA LEU A 118 -14.94 1.67 -2.67
C LEU A 118 -15.78 2.87 -2.21
N PRO A 119 -15.14 4.02 -1.94
CA PRO A 119 -13.70 4.22 -1.84
C PRO A 119 -13.06 3.52 -0.62
N SER A 120 -11.82 3.09 -0.79
CA SER A 120 -11.00 2.49 0.27
C SER A 120 -9.69 3.25 0.41
N ALA A 121 -9.30 3.54 1.65
CA ALA A 121 -8.11 4.32 1.97
C ALA A 121 -7.21 3.61 2.97
N PHE A 122 -5.90 3.73 2.79
CA PHE A 122 -4.90 3.24 3.75
C PHE A 122 -3.57 3.95 3.58
N TYR A 123 -2.80 4.00 4.65
CA TYR A 123 -1.45 4.56 4.67
C TYR A 123 -0.43 3.52 4.21
N ILE A 124 0.56 3.99 3.46
CA ILE A 124 1.75 3.22 3.10
C ILE A 124 3.01 3.96 3.51
N LYS A 125 4.00 3.21 4.02
CA LYS A 125 5.27 3.77 4.47
C LYS A 125 6.44 3.09 3.79
N LYS A 126 7.40 3.88 3.33
CA LYS A 126 8.61 3.43 2.66
C LYS A 126 9.39 2.49 3.56
N GLN A 127 9.78 1.35 3.02
CA GLN A 127 10.68 0.41 3.69
C GLN A 127 12.07 0.50 3.07
N LYS A 128 12.14 0.42 1.74
CA LYS A 128 13.38 0.46 0.98
C LYS A 128 13.08 0.80 -0.47
N ASP A 129 13.88 1.67 -1.09
CA ASP A 129 13.76 2.01 -2.51
C ASP A 129 12.31 2.36 -2.92
N GLU A 130 11.72 1.62 -3.86
CA GLU A 130 10.33 1.75 -4.31
C GLU A 130 9.35 0.77 -3.62
N LEU A 131 9.78 0.12 -2.53
CA LEU A 131 8.98 -0.80 -1.73
C LEU A 131 8.36 -0.10 -0.51
N TYR A 132 7.02 -0.12 -0.46
CA TYR A 132 6.22 0.48 0.60
C TYR A 132 5.38 -0.59 1.29
N LYS A 133 5.26 -0.48 2.61
CA LYS A 133 4.47 -1.38 3.46
C LYS A 133 3.15 -0.71 3.86
N GLN A 134 2.07 -1.47 3.91
CA GLN A 134 0.82 -1.04 4.52
C GLN A 134 1.03 -0.70 6.00
N ASN A 135 0.71 0.53 6.39
CA ASN A 135 0.95 1.07 7.71
C ASN A 135 -0.34 1.33 8.51
N SER A 136 -1.51 1.11 7.91
CA SER A 136 -2.81 1.19 8.57
C SER A 136 -3.76 0.10 8.09
N ASP A 137 -4.82 -0.15 8.85
CA ASP A 137 -5.97 -0.90 8.34
C ASP A 137 -6.62 -0.16 7.16
N ILE A 138 -7.42 -0.89 6.39
CA ILE A 138 -8.17 -0.34 5.27
C ILE A 138 -9.44 0.27 5.82
N GLU A 139 -9.64 1.55 5.54
CA GLU A 139 -10.85 2.29 5.87
C GLU A 139 -11.73 2.42 4.63
N VAL A 140 -13.00 2.04 4.75
CA VAL A 140 -14.00 2.23 3.69
C VAL A 140 -14.72 3.54 3.94
N TRP A 141 -14.71 4.44 2.95
CA TRP A 141 -15.26 5.79 3.05
C TRP A 141 -16.53 5.98 2.20
#